data_AF-A0A1B8U499-F1
#
_entry.id   AF-A0A1B8U499-F1
#
_cell.length_a   1.000
_cell.length_b   1.000
_cell.length_c   1.000
_cell.angle_alpha   90.00
_cell.angle_beta   90.00
_cell.angle_gamma   90.00
#
_symmetry.space_group_name_H-M   'P 1'
#
loop_
_entity.id
_entity.type
_entity.pdbx_description
1 polymer ?
#
loop_
_entity_poly.entity_id
_entity_poly.type
_entity_poly.pdbx_seq_one_letter_code
_entity_poly.pdbx_strand_id
1 'polypeptide(L)'
;MVTFEKGILGGFSGKVGNVVGSRWRGKNIMRSLPQRGKYTPTTKQEEQRLKFKTLISFLSPIVDILSQYFGSPQGDKSRSNLATSYHLKNLVLSFE
;
A
#
# COMPACT_ATOMS: atom_id res chain seq x y z
N MET A 1 13.03 -3.09 9.59
CA MET A 1 13.04 -1.85 8.78
C MET A 1 13.52 -0.74 9.69
N VAL A 2 14.48 0.07 9.26
CA VAL A 2 15.09 1.10 10.10
C VAL A 2 14.86 2.47 9.46
N THR A 3 14.48 3.45 10.26
CA THR A 3 14.37 4.84 9.81
C THR A 3 15.77 5.44 9.70
N PHE A 4 16.07 6.03 8.55
CA PHE A 4 17.33 6.72 8.33
C PHE A 4 17.13 8.22 8.52
N GLU A 5 17.82 8.78 9.51
CA GLU A 5 17.95 10.22 9.68
C GLU A 5 19.09 10.72 8.79
N LYS A 6 18.82 11.69 7.92
CA LYS A 6 19.75 12.12 6.87
C LYS A 6 21.08 12.62 7.47
N GLY A 7 22.21 12.13 6.96
CA GLY A 7 23.52 12.78 7.14
C GLY A 7 23.74 13.90 6.11
N ILE A 8 24.95 14.50 6.08
CA ILE A 8 25.32 15.62 5.17
C ILE A 8 25.04 15.34 3.68
N LEU A 9 25.11 14.08 3.25
CA LEU A 9 24.88 13.67 1.85
C LEU A 9 23.41 13.43 1.50
N GLY A 10 22.48 13.69 2.42
CA GLY A 10 21.06 13.48 2.21
C GLY A 10 20.63 12.01 2.32
N GLY A 11 19.45 11.69 1.78
CA GLY A 11 18.92 10.32 1.78
C GLY A 11 19.17 9.66 0.42
N PHE A 12 19.50 8.37 0.41
CA PHE A 12 19.63 7.59 -0.82
C PHE A 12 18.33 6.85 -1.16
N SER A 13 18.09 6.66 -2.45
CA SER A 13 16.95 5.93 -3.01
C SER A 13 17.47 4.86 -3.97
N GLY A 14 16.90 3.67 -3.91
CA GLY A 14 17.31 2.54 -4.75
C GLY A 14 18.21 1.52 -4.04
N LYS A 15 18.72 0.56 -4.83
CA LYS A 15 19.54 -0.55 -4.33
C LYS A 15 20.99 -0.12 -4.18
N VAL A 16 21.55 -0.29 -2.98
CA VAL A 16 22.98 -0.11 -2.69
C VAL A 16 23.47 -1.39 -2.01
N GLY A 17 24.15 -2.25 -2.77
CA GLY A 17 24.58 -3.57 -2.29
C GLY A 17 23.41 -4.44 -1.82
N ASN A 18 23.48 -4.89 -0.56
CA ASN A 18 22.46 -5.71 0.11
C ASN A 18 21.35 -4.89 0.77
N VAL A 19 21.36 -3.56 0.62
CA VAL A 19 20.40 -2.64 1.23
C VAL A 19 19.63 -1.92 0.13
N VAL A 20 18.36 -1.60 0.40
CA VAL A 20 17.52 -0.77 -0.45
C VAL A 20 17.05 0.44 0.36
N GLY A 21 17.36 1.63 -0.14
CA GLY A 21 16.85 2.89 0.36
C GLY A 21 15.51 3.23 -0.29
N SER A 22 14.54 3.65 0.51
CA SER A 22 13.23 4.07 0.03
C SER A 22 12.67 5.19 0.88
N ARG A 23 11.66 5.90 0.37
CA ARG A 23 10.93 6.92 1.12
C ARG A 23 9.54 6.38 1.44
N TRP A 24 9.21 6.33 2.72
CA TRP A 24 7.93 5.84 3.22
C TRP A 24 7.31 6.86 4.17
N ARG A 25 6.11 7.35 3.84
CA ARG A 25 5.36 8.34 4.64
C ARG A 25 6.23 9.52 5.08
N GLY A 26 6.93 10.13 4.13
CA GLY A 26 7.82 11.28 4.39
C GLY A 26 9.15 10.97 5.10
N LYS A 27 9.38 9.72 5.52
CA LYS A 27 10.63 9.29 6.17
C LYS A 27 11.50 8.49 5.21
N ASN A 28 12.82 8.68 5.30
CA ASN A 28 13.76 7.83 4.57
C ASN A 28 13.96 6.55 5.38
N ILE A 29 13.92 5.41 4.69
CA ILE A 29 13.94 4.10 5.31
C ILE A 29 14.98 3.22 4.61
N MET A 30 15.62 2.36 5.39
CA MET A 30 16.47 1.31 4.88
C MET A 30 15.87 -0.06 5.17
N ARG A 31 15.97 -0.95 4.18
CA ARG A 31 15.59 -2.36 4.28
C ARG A 31 16.65 -3.25 3.63
N SER A 32 16.75 -4.49 4.09
CA SER A 32 17.53 -5.50 3.38
C SER A 32 16.92 -5.78 2.01
N LEU A 33 17.79 -6.17 1.08
CA LEU A 33 17.38 -6.67 -0.22
C LEU A 33 16.46 -7.89 0.00
N PRO A 34 15.26 -7.92 -0.63
CA PRO A 34 14.39 -9.07 -0.50
C PRO A 34 15.08 -10.31 -1.08
N GLN A 35 15.04 -11.41 -0.33
CA GLN A 35 15.51 -12.70 -0.83
C GLN A 35 14.54 -13.19 -1.91
N ARG A 36 15.08 -13.59 -3.06
CA ARG A 36 14.27 -14.23 -4.11
C ARG A 36 13.96 -15.66 -3.67
N GLY A 37 12.69 -15.96 -3.44
CA GLY A 37 12.20 -17.29 -3.08
C GLY A 37 10.97 -17.67 -3.90
N LYS A 38 10.66 -18.97 -3.99
CA LYS A 38 9.39 -19.48 -4.52
C LYS A 38 8.32 -19.34 -3.44
N TYR A 39 7.73 -18.16 -3.33
CA TYR A 39 6.65 -17.91 -2.39
C TYR A 39 5.32 -18.30 -3.03
N THR A 40 4.80 -19.48 -2.69
CA THR A 40 3.41 -19.83 -2.99
C THR A 40 2.49 -19.12 -1.99
N PRO A 41 1.47 -18.39 -2.45
CA PRO A 41 0.53 -17.76 -1.55
C PRO A 41 -0.27 -18.81 -0.78
N THR A 42 -0.57 -18.53 0.48
CA THR A 42 -1.49 -19.37 1.27
C THR A 42 -2.94 -19.11 0.84
N THR A 43 -3.85 -20.04 1.13
CA THR A 43 -5.29 -19.88 0.79
C THR A 43 -5.88 -18.57 1.32
N LYS A 44 -5.61 -18.22 2.59
CA LYS A 44 -6.01 -16.94 3.19
C LYS A 44 -5.44 -15.72 2.45
N GLN A 45 -4.22 -15.82 1.91
CA GLN A 45 -3.62 -14.75 1.12
C GLN A 45 -4.29 -14.62 -0.25
N GLU A 46 -4.69 -15.72 -0.88
CA GLU A 46 -5.43 -15.72 -2.14
C GLU A 46 -6.82 -15.12 -1.98
N GLU A 47 -7.55 -15.51 -0.93
CA GLU A 47 -8.85 -14.92 -0.58
C GLU A 47 -8.72 -13.40 -0.41
N GLN A 48 -7.70 -12.94 0.30
CA GLN A 48 -7.48 -11.50 0.50
C GLN A 48 -7.17 -10.78 -0.81
N ARG A 49 -6.36 -11.39 -1.69
CA ARG A 49 -6.09 -10.86 -3.04
C ARG A 49 -7.36 -10.78 -3.87
N LEU A 50 -8.21 -11.80 -3.81
CA LEU A 50 -9.46 -11.86 -4.55
C LEU A 50 -10.43 -10.77 -4.07
N LYS A 51 -10.59 -10.63 -2.75
CA LYS A 51 -11.37 -9.54 -2.12
C LYS A 51 -10.92 -8.16 -2.60
N PHE A 52 -9.61 -7.90 -2.56
CA PHE A 52 -9.04 -6.65 -3.05
C PHE A 52 -9.24 -6.46 -4.56
N LYS A 53 -9.05 -7.51 -5.38
CA LYS A 53 -9.22 -7.44 -6.83
C LYS A 53 -10.65 -7.08 -7.21
N THR A 54 -11.63 -7.75 -6.61
CA THR A 54 -13.06 -7.49 -6.85
C THR A 54 -13.41 -6.05 -6.50
N LEU A 55 -12.98 -5.58 -5.33
CA LEU A 55 -13.27 -4.23 -4.88
C LEU A 55 -12.61 -3.18 -5.78
N ILE A 56 -11.34 -3.33 -6.12
CA ILE A 56 -10.65 -2.38 -7.01
C ILE A 56 -11.31 -2.38 -8.39
N SER A 57 -11.66 -3.55 -8.93
CA SER A 57 -12.38 -3.66 -10.20
C SER A 57 -13.72 -2.93 -10.17
N PHE A 58 -14.44 -2.97 -9.05
CA PHE A 58 -15.70 -2.27 -8.86
C PHE A 58 -15.51 -0.75 -8.73
N LEU A 59 -14.51 -0.30 -7.99
CA LEU A 59 -14.27 1.14 -7.80
C LEU A 59 -13.58 1.80 -9.00
N SER A 60 -12.75 1.07 -9.76
CA SER A 60 -11.93 1.61 -10.86
C SER A 60 -12.67 2.55 -11.81
N PRO A 61 -13.89 2.21 -12.30
CA PRO A 61 -14.61 3.09 -13.24
C PRO A 61 -15.06 4.43 -12.64
N ILE A 62 -15.16 4.51 -11.31
CA ILE A 62 -15.65 5.69 -10.58
C ILE A 62 -14.56 6.35 -9.72
N VAL A 63 -13.29 5.93 -9.86
CA VAL A 63 -12.19 6.43 -9.02
C VAL A 63 -12.04 7.94 -9.12
N ASP A 64 -12.24 8.54 -10.29
CA ASP A 64 -12.08 9.99 -10.48
C ASP A 64 -13.10 10.77 -9.63
N ILE A 65 -14.35 10.33 -9.65
CA ILE A 65 -15.43 10.92 -8.82
C ILE A 65 -15.13 10.68 -7.34
N LEU A 66 -14.74 9.46 -6.96
CA LEU A 66 -14.39 9.13 -5.58
C LEU A 66 -13.22 9.97 -5.07
N SER A 67 -12.22 10.21 -5.91
CA SER A 67 -11.04 11.00 -5.56
C SER A 67 -11.39 12.45 -5.24
N GLN A 68 -12.48 12.97 -5.82
CA GLN A 68 -12.95 14.33 -5.62
C GLN A 68 -13.95 14.46 -4.48
N TYR A 69 -14.85 13.49 -4.27
CA TYR A 69 -15.99 13.68 -3.37
C TYR A 69 -16.03 12.71 -2.18
N PHE A 70 -15.21 11.67 -2.16
CA PHE A 70 -15.32 10.65 -1.12
C PHE A 70 -14.61 11.06 0.19
N GLY A 71 -15.40 11.39 1.20
CA GLY A 71 -14.93 11.68 2.55
C GLY A 71 -14.08 12.96 2.67
N SER A 72 -13.53 13.18 3.86
CA SER A 72 -12.63 14.31 4.14
C SER A 72 -11.15 13.87 4.03
N PRO A 73 -10.25 14.73 3.52
CA PRO A 73 -8.82 14.44 3.49
C PRO A 73 -8.30 14.13 4.90
N GLN A 74 -7.61 13.01 5.07
CA GLN A 74 -7.09 12.58 6.37
C GLN A 74 -5.59 12.26 6.27
N GLY A 75 -4.77 13.26 6.59
CA GLY A 75 -3.31 13.18 6.51
C GLY A 75 -2.83 12.74 5.12
N ASP A 76 -1.94 11.74 5.09
CA ASP A 76 -1.34 11.21 3.85
C ASP A 76 -2.25 10.28 3.03
N LYS A 77 -3.51 10.06 3.43
CA LYS A 77 -4.43 9.16 2.74
C LYS A 77 -5.19 9.90 1.64
N SER A 78 -5.12 9.40 0.41
CA SER A 78 -6.00 9.86 -0.66
C SER A 78 -7.46 9.47 -0.38
N ARG A 79 -8.40 10.24 -0.93
CA ARG A 79 -9.84 9.94 -0.83
C ARG A 79 -10.20 8.58 -1.45
N SER A 80 -9.52 8.18 -2.53
CA SER A 80 -9.62 6.84 -3.10
C SER A 80 -9.23 5.74 -2.12
N ASN A 81 -8.14 5.91 -1.36
CA ASN A 81 -7.72 4.96 -0.34
C ASN A 81 -8.72 4.89 0.83
N LEU A 82 -9.36 6.01 1.18
CA LEU A 82 -10.43 6.04 2.17
C LEU A 82 -11.66 5.25 1.69
N ALA A 83 -12.07 5.44 0.43
CA ALA A 83 -13.15 4.68 -0.20
C ALA A 83 -12.86 3.18 -0.20
N THR A 84 -11.67 2.79 -0.66
CA THR A 84 -11.24 1.40 -0.64
C THR A 84 -11.27 0.82 0.77
N SER A 85 -10.78 1.54 1.77
CA SER A 85 -10.79 1.07 3.16
C SER A 85 -12.21 0.92 3.72
N TYR A 86 -13.12 1.83 3.38
CA TYR A 86 -14.52 1.78 3.83
C TYR A 86 -15.24 0.58 3.23
N HIS A 87 -15.14 0.39 1.92
CA HIS A 87 -15.77 -0.74 1.23
C HIS A 87 -15.17 -2.08 1.63
N LEU A 88 -13.86 -2.16 1.90
CA LEU A 88 -13.23 -3.41 2.31
C LEU A 88 -13.73 -3.85 3.69
N LYS A 89 -13.97 -2.90 4.61
CA LYS A 89 -14.49 -3.19 5.94
C LYS A 89 -15.97 -3.59 5.93
N ASN A 90 -16.78 -2.96 5.07
CA ASN A 90 -18.24 -3.11 5.13
C ASN A 90 -18.81 -4.13 4.13
N LEU A 91 -18.16 -4.34 2.98
CA LEU A 91 -18.69 -5.12 1.86
C LEU A 91 -18.20 -6.57 1.88
N VAL A 92 -17.11 -6.85 2.62
CA VAL A 92 -16.50 -8.19 2.72
C VAL A 92 -17.13 -9.03 3.86
N LEU A 93 -17.89 -8.42 4.77
CA LEU A 93 -18.69 -9.13 5.78
C LEU A 93 -19.88 -9.90 5.19
N SER A 94 -20.21 -9.67 3.91
CA SER A 94 -21.34 -10.30 3.22
C SER A 94 -21.00 -11.63 2.55
N PHE A 95 -19.73 -12.04 2.58
CA PHE A 95 -19.24 -13.33 2.09
C PHE A 95 -18.93 -14.25 3.29
N GLU A 96 -19.94 -14.51 4.09
CA GLU A 96 -20.02 -15.60 5.08
C GLU A 96 -21.25 -16.44 4.78
#